data_AF-A0A957VKG9-F1
#
_entry.id   AF-A0A957VKG9-F1
#
_cell.length_a   1.000
_cell.length_b   1.000
_cell.length_c   1.000
_cell.angle_alpha   90.00
_cell.angle_beta   90.00
_cell.angle_gamma   90.00
#
_symmetry.space_group_name_H-M   'P 1'
#
loop_
_entity.id
_entity.type
_entity.pdbx_description
1 polymer ?
#
loop_
_entity_poly.entity_id
_entity_poly.type
_entity_poly.pdbx_seq_one_letter_code
_entity_poly.pdbx_strand_id
1 'polypeptide(L)'
;LAVVMGKTARNVDVDDALEYVFGYTASNDVSARDIQLGDGQWVRGKSLDTFCPVGPAVVTADEIPDPGSLAIRSILNGKVMQDSNTSQLIFGVAELIAFCSRSFTLEPGDLILTGTPFGVALGRKPEVYMQDGDEIVVEIEGIGRLVNTCRVVA
;
A
#
# COMPACT_ATOMS: atom_id res chain seq x y z
N LEU A 1 -2.14 2.85 1.12
CA LEU A 1 -3.37 2.80 0.31
C LEU A 1 -3.08 1.95 -0.91
N ALA A 2 -3.99 1.04 -1.29
CA ALA A 2 -3.92 0.33 -2.56
C ALA A 2 -5.12 0.72 -3.41
N VAL A 3 -4.87 0.95 -4.69
CA VAL A 3 -5.87 1.31 -5.70
C VAL A 3 -6.18 0.06 -6.51
N VAL A 4 -7.47 -0.25 -6.66
CA VAL A 4 -7.96 -1.34 -7.49
C VAL A 4 -8.46 -0.76 -8.80
N MET A 5 -7.82 -1.11 -9.91
CA MET A 5 -8.24 -0.66 -11.24
C MET A 5 -9.54 -1.36 -11.64
N GLY A 6 -10.50 -0.61 -12.19
CA GLY A 6 -11.80 -1.11 -12.65
C GLY A 6 -11.96 -1.13 -14.17
N LYS A 7 -11.13 -0.39 -14.88
CA LYS A 7 -11.14 -0.27 -16.34
C LYS A 7 -9.72 -0.37 -16.87
N THR A 8 -9.57 -0.88 -18.09
CA THR A 8 -8.28 -0.86 -18.78
C THR A 8 -7.82 0.57 -18.99
N ALA A 9 -6.58 0.91 -18.58
CA ALA A 9 -5.99 2.24 -18.72
C ALA A 9 -4.64 2.18 -19.45
N ARG A 10 -4.48 3.00 -20.48
CA ARG A 10 -3.22 3.19 -21.21
C ARG A 10 -3.10 4.64 -21.64
N ASN A 11 -1.98 5.29 -21.34
CA ASN A 11 -1.73 6.70 -21.64
C ASN A 11 -2.87 7.63 -21.18
N VAL A 12 -3.39 7.39 -19.98
CA VAL A 12 -4.50 8.17 -19.41
C VAL A 12 -3.98 9.50 -18.87
N ASP A 13 -4.71 10.58 -19.14
CA ASP A 13 -4.43 11.90 -18.58
C ASP A 13 -4.77 11.94 -17.08
N VAL A 14 -4.02 12.77 -16.33
CA VAL A 14 -4.17 12.85 -14.86
C VAL A 14 -5.59 13.23 -14.43
N ASP A 15 -6.25 14.12 -15.19
CA ASP A 15 -7.58 14.62 -14.85
C ASP A 15 -8.66 13.54 -14.99
N ASP A 16 -8.46 12.55 -15.87
CA ASP A 16 -9.40 11.46 -16.11
C ASP A 16 -9.06 10.20 -15.30
N ALA A 17 -7.89 10.16 -14.66
CA ALA A 17 -7.31 8.94 -14.10
C ALA A 17 -8.18 8.25 -13.04
N LEU A 18 -8.90 9.02 -12.22
CA LEU A 18 -9.77 8.46 -11.16
C LEU A 18 -10.99 7.74 -11.72
N GLU A 19 -11.43 8.03 -12.96
CA GLU A 19 -12.56 7.35 -13.59
C GLU A 19 -12.29 5.86 -13.90
N TYR A 20 -11.03 5.46 -13.87
CA TYR A 20 -10.57 4.10 -14.12
C TYR A 20 -10.48 3.25 -12.85
N VAL A 21 -10.68 3.85 -11.68
CA VAL A 21 -10.59 3.18 -10.38
C VAL A 21 -11.90 2.47 -10.06
N PHE A 22 -11.82 1.19 -9.70
CA PHE A 22 -12.96 0.46 -9.11
C PHE A 22 -13.15 0.85 -7.65
N GLY A 23 -12.06 0.89 -6.89
CA GLY A 23 -12.09 1.22 -5.49
C GLY A 23 -10.72 1.17 -4.83
N TYR A 24 -10.74 1.20 -3.51
CA TYR A 24 -9.55 1.28 -2.68
C TYR A 24 -9.57 0.21 -1.60
N THR A 25 -8.39 -0.23 -1.19
CA THR A 25 -8.23 -1.21 -0.10
C THR A 25 -6.97 -0.90 0.70
N ALA A 26 -6.82 -1.54 1.86
CA ALA A 26 -5.56 -1.50 2.61
C ALA A 26 -4.64 -2.60 2.10
N SER A 27 -3.34 -2.34 2.14
CA SER A 27 -2.33 -3.33 1.83
C SER A 27 -1.06 -3.03 2.63
N ASN A 28 -0.30 -4.07 2.92
CA ASN A 28 0.99 -3.99 3.56
C ASN A 28 2.10 -4.43 2.57
N ASP A 29 2.96 -3.50 2.16
CA ASP A 29 4.15 -3.76 1.34
C ASP A 29 5.30 -4.30 2.21
N VAL A 30 5.16 -5.56 2.62
CA VAL A 30 6.14 -6.22 3.51
C VAL A 30 7.49 -6.29 2.81
N SER A 31 8.55 -5.96 3.53
CA SER A 31 9.88 -5.79 2.95
C SER A 31 10.95 -6.46 3.83
N ALA A 32 11.63 -7.47 3.29
CA ALA A 32 12.87 -8.02 3.85
C ALA A 32 14.03 -7.09 3.48
N ARG A 33 14.44 -6.22 4.42
CA ARG A 33 15.38 -5.13 4.14
C ARG A 33 16.80 -5.61 3.86
N ASP A 34 17.22 -6.70 4.47
CA ASP A 34 18.47 -7.39 4.19
C ASP A 34 18.54 -7.85 2.72
N ILE A 35 17.48 -8.50 2.23
CA ILE A 35 17.37 -8.94 0.83
C ILE A 35 17.27 -7.74 -0.12
N GLN A 36 16.36 -6.81 0.17
CA GLN A 36 16.10 -5.66 -0.69
C GLN A 36 17.36 -4.81 -0.92
N LEU A 37 18.14 -4.57 0.14
CA LEU A 37 19.35 -3.77 0.06
C LEU A 37 20.54 -4.58 -0.48
N GLY A 38 20.54 -5.91 -0.31
CA GLY A 38 21.56 -6.80 -0.85
C GLY A 38 21.50 -6.97 -2.38
N ASP A 39 20.30 -6.96 -2.97
CA ASP A 39 20.11 -7.25 -4.39
C ASP A 39 20.26 -6.04 -5.33
N GLY A 40 20.21 -4.81 -4.80
CA GLY A 40 20.23 -3.58 -5.60
C GLY A 40 18.95 -3.33 -6.44
N GLN A 41 18.05 -4.32 -6.51
CA GLN A 41 16.68 -4.22 -7.04
C GLN A 41 15.71 -4.72 -5.97
N TRP A 42 14.49 -4.18 -5.93
CA TRP A 42 13.60 -4.40 -4.79
C TRP A 42 12.66 -5.60 -4.91
N VAL A 43 12.56 -6.20 -6.10
CA VAL A 43 11.57 -7.25 -6.41
C VAL A 43 11.65 -8.40 -5.41
N ARG A 44 12.81 -9.06 -5.25
CA ARG A 44 12.93 -10.23 -4.37
C ARG A 44 12.61 -9.90 -2.92
N GLY A 45 13.03 -8.74 -2.43
CA GLY A 45 12.80 -8.31 -1.04
C GLY A 45 11.35 -7.99 -0.71
N LYS A 46 10.48 -7.89 -1.71
CA LYS A 46 9.07 -7.47 -1.60
C LYS A 46 8.08 -8.47 -2.20
N SER A 47 8.54 -9.62 -2.66
CA SER A 47 7.72 -10.59 -3.38
C SER A 47 7.89 -12.02 -2.85
N LEU A 48 8.35 -12.16 -1.61
CA LEU A 48 8.30 -13.44 -0.91
C LEU A 48 6.84 -13.83 -0.65
N ASP A 49 6.59 -15.12 -0.50
CA ASP A 49 5.26 -15.62 -0.17
C ASP A 49 4.70 -14.86 1.04
N THR A 50 3.43 -14.47 0.95
CA THR A 50 2.69 -13.66 1.95
C THR A 50 3.07 -12.17 2.07
N PHE A 51 4.02 -11.63 1.30
CA PHE A 51 4.51 -10.24 1.47
C PHE A 51 3.63 -9.13 0.92
N CYS A 52 2.46 -9.46 0.37
CA CYS A 52 1.46 -8.48 -0.06
C CYS A 52 0.06 -8.84 0.49
N PRO A 53 -0.17 -8.71 1.82
CA PRO A 53 -1.53 -8.76 2.36
C PRO A 53 -2.37 -7.61 1.79
N VAL A 54 -3.63 -7.91 1.44
CA VAL A 54 -4.60 -6.97 0.86
C VAL A 54 -5.96 -7.21 1.51
N GLY A 55 -6.68 -6.15 1.87
CA GLY A 55 -8.00 -6.23 2.49
C GLY A 55 -8.28 -5.10 3.48
N PRO A 56 -9.26 -5.25 4.39
CA PRO A 56 -10.16 -6.41 4.55
C PRO A 56 -11.26 -6.48 3.49
N ALA A 57 -11.51 -5.37 2.79
CA ALA A 57 -12.48 -5.25 1.70
C ALA A 57 -11.96 -4.26 0.66
N VAL A 58 -12.60 -4.23 -0.50
CA VAL A 58 -12.46 -3.13 -1.46
C VAL A 58 -13.65 -2.21 -1.27
N VAL A 59 -13.38 -0.95 -0.93
CA VAL A 59 -14.40 0.10 -0.84
C VAL A 59 -14.47 0.80 -2.19
N THR A 60 -15.66 0.93 -2.77
CA THR A 60 -15.81 1.46 -4.12
C THR A 60 -15.46 2.94 -4.19
N ALA A 61 -15.05 3.40 -5.37
CA ALA A 61 -14.55 4.76 -5.54
C ALA A 61 -15.59 5.86 -5.20
N ASP A 62 -16.88 5.57 -5.33
CA ASP A 62 -17.97 6.48 -4.97
C ASP A 62 -18.16 6.65 -3.45
N GLU A 63 -17.75 5.67 -2.64
CA GLU A 63 -17.74 5.77 -1.18
C GLU A 63 -16.51 6.53 -0.63
N ILE A 64 -15.46 6.69 -1.45
CA ILE A 64 -14.23 7.44 -1.13
C ILE A 64 -13.98 8.48 -2.23
N PRO A 65 -14.69 9.62 -2.20
CA PRO A 65 -14.59 10.64 -3.25
C PRO A 65 -13.24 11.37 -3.27
N ASP A 66 -12.53 11.42 -2.13
CA ASP A 66 -11.19 11.99 -2.02
C ASP A 66 -10.19 10.98 -1.43
N PRO A 67 -9.53 10.16 -2.27
CA PRO A 67 -8.51 9.21 -1.80
C PRO A 67 -7.24 9.90 -1.28
N GLY A 68 -7.10 11.21 -1.52
CA GLY A 68 -5.98 12.05 -1.08
C GLY A 68 -6.16 12.63 0.32
N SER A 69 -7.19 12.24 1.07
CA SER A 69 -7.44 12.79 2.41
C SER A 69 -7.93 11.73 3.42
N LEU A 70 -7.21 10.61 3.53
CA LEU A 70 -7.54 9.50 4.43
C LEU A 70 -6.48 9.35 5.52
N ALA A 71 -6.88 9.30 6.79
CA ALA A 71 -5.96 8.91 7.85
C ALA A 71 -5.47 7.47 7.63
N ILE A 72 -4.17 7.23 7.81
CA ILE A 72 -3.53 5.92 7.63
C ILE A 72 -2.55 5.64 8.75
N ARG A 73 -2.64 4.43 9.31
CA ARG A 73 -1.79 3.98 10.42
C ARG A 73 -1.26 2.58 10.20
N SER A 74 -0.09 2.31 10.79
CA SER A 74 0.34 0.94 11.06
C SER A 74 0.55 0.74 12.55
N ILE A 75 0.09 -0.39 13.07
CA ILE A 75 0.06 -0.70 14.51
C ILE A 75 0.68 -2.08 14.70
N LEU A 76 1.78 -2.14 15.45
CA LEU A 76 2.50 -3.37 15.77
C LEU A 76 2.26 -3.73 17.24
N ASN A 77 1.60 -4.85 17.51
CA ASN A 77 1.25 -5.29 18.87
C ASN A 77 0.57 -4.19 19.71
N GLY A 78 -0.41 -3.49 19.11
CA GLY A 78 -1.13 -2.38 19.75
C GLY A 78 -0.34 -1.05 19.82
N LYS A 79 0.93 -1.01 19.42
CA LYS A 79 1.73 0.22 19.39
C LYS A 79 1.68 0.85 17.99
N VAL A 80 1.26 2.11 17.92
CA VAL A 80 1.31 2.88 16.67
C VAL A 80 2.75 3.02 16.22
N MET A 81 3.03 2.49 15.03
CA MET A 81 4.30 2.66 14.35
C MET A 81 4.15 3.84 13.40
N GLN A 82 3.34 3.73 12.36
CA GLN A 82 3.13 4.82 11.40
C GLN A 82 1.80 5.52 11.67
N ASP A 83 1.78 6.85 11.50
CA ASP A 83 0.59 7.68 11.66
C ASP A 83 0.67 8.87 10.73
N SER A 84 -0.22 8.94 9.74
CA SER A 84 -0.17 9.94 8.68
C SER A 84 -1.52 10.09 7.98
N ASN A 85 -1.53 10.81 6.86
CA ASN A 85 -2.70 11.01 6.02
C ASN A 85 -2.29 10.91 4.54
N THR A 86 -3.16 10.40 3.67
CA THR A 86 -2.86 10.24 2.24
C THR A 86 -2.66 11.58 1.50
N SER A 87 -3.00 12.72 2.12
CA SER A 87 -2.65 14.06 1.62
C SER A 87 -1.15 14.34 1.62
N GLN A 88 -0.37 13.51 2.30
CA GLN A 88 1.09 13.58 2.31
C GLN A 88 1.73 12.78 1.17
N LEU A 89 0.95 12.17 0.28
CA LEU A 89 1.48 11.57 -0.94
C LEU A 89 2.17 12.65 -1.78
N ILE A 90 3.42 12.38 -2.18
CA ILE A 90 4.17 13.25 -3.09
C ILE A 90 3.54 13.24 -4.49
N PHE A 91 3.07 12.06 -4.91
CA PHE A 91 2.31 11.86 -6.13
C PHE A 91 0.97 11.22 -5.76
N GLY A 92 -0.12 11.92 -6.04
CA GLY A 92 -1.48 11.46 -5.76
C GLY A 92 -1.88 10.24 -6.60
N VAL A 93 -3.03 9.65 -6.27
CA VAL A 93 -3.55 8.45 -6.99
C VAL A 93 -3.67 8.68 -8.49
N ALA A 94 -4.24 9.82 -8.89
CA ALA A 94 -4.39 10.19 -10.29
C ALA A 94 -3.05 10.27 -11.03
N GLU A 95 -2.04 10.90 -10.41
CA GLU A 95 -0.70 11.03 -10.98
C GLU A 95 0.00 9.67 -11.12
N LEU A 96 -0.16 8.78 -10.14
CA LEU A 96 0.39 7.43 -10.18
C LEU A 96 -0.22 6.61 -11.32
N ILE A 97 -1.55 6.64 -11.49
CA ILE A 97 -2.24 5.95 -12.59
C ILE A 97 -1.77 6.50 -13.93
N ALA A 98 -1.79 7.82 -14.11
CA ALA A 98 -1.33 8.46 -15.34
C ALA A 98 0.13 8.12 -15.64
N PHE A 99 1.00 8.10 -14.61
CA PHE A 99 2.40 7.72 -14.75
C PHE A 99 2.58 6.26 -15.18
N CYS A 100 1.97 5.33 -14.45
CA CYS A 100 2.07 3.90 -14.72
C CYS A 100 1.48 3.55 -16.10
N SER A 101 0.36 4.15 -16.47
CA SER A 101 -0.35 3.86 -17.73
C SER A 101 0.43 4.24 -18.99
N ARG A 102 1.45 5.12 -18.90
CA ARG A 102 2.34 5.43 -20.03
C ARG A 102 3.27 4.28 -20.38
N SER A 103 3.67 3.51 -19.38
CA SER A 103 4.60 2.38 -19.52
C SER A 103 3.85 1.07 -19.70
N PHE A 104 2.80 0.85 -18.91
CA PHE A 104 2.07 -0.40 -18.80
C PHE A 104 0.59 -0.17 -19.16
N THR A 105 -0.01 -1.14 -19.85
CA THR A 105 -1.48 -1.19 -19.86
C THR A 105 -1.89 -1.68 -18.47
N LEU A 106 -2.69 -0.90 -17.75
CA LEU A 106 -3.28 -1.32 -16.50
C LEU A 106 -4.60 -2.01 -16.82
N GLU A 107 -4.85 -3.19 -16.26
CA GLU A 107 -6.05 -3.99 -16.50
C GLU A 107 -7.02 -3.95 -15.31
N PRO A 108 -8.33 -4.20 -15.52
CA PRO A 108 -9.25 -4.38 -14.41
C PRO A 108 -8.77 -5.47 -13.44
N GLY A 109 -8.69 -5.12 -12.16
CA GLY A 109 -8.14 -5.97 -11.11
C GLY A 109 -6.68 -5.70 -10.77
N ASP A 110 -5.96 -4.88 -11.54
CA ASP A 110 -4.61 -4.46 -11.18
C ASP A 110 -4.60 -3.66 -9.87
N LEU A 111 -3.54 -3.86 -9.09
CA LEU A 111 -3.32 -3.20 -7.81
C LEU A 111 -2.13 -2.24 -7.89
N ILE A 112 -2.35 -0.99 -7.49
CA ILE A 112 -1.29 0.00 -7.32
C ILE A 112 -1.14 0.31 -5.84
N LEU A 113 -0.04 -0.13 -5.23
CA LEU A 113 0.33 0.25 -3.87
C LEU A 113 1.00 1.62 -3.92
N THR A 114 0.37 2.63 -3.32
CA THR A 114 0.72 4.05 -3.51
C THR A 114 1.93 4.51 -2.69
N GLY A 115 2.67 3.58 -2.08
CA GLY A 115 3.74 3.86 -1.14
C GLY A 115 3.29 3.89 0.32
N THR A 116 4.21 4.29 1.20
CA THR A 116 4.07 4.23 2.65
C THR A 116 4.54 5.54 3.30
N PRO A 117 3.88 6.00 4.38
CA PRO A 117 4.36 7.16 5.14
C PRO A 117 5.64 6.84 5.94
N PHE A 118 6.22 7.87 6.56
CA PHE A 118 7.36 7.75 7.46
C PHE A 118 7.08 6.77 8.63
N GLY A 119 8.15 6.29 9.26
CA GLY A 119 8.03 5.36 10.39
C GLY A 119 8.09 3.87 9.99
N VAL A 120 8.70 3.52 8.87
CA VAL A 120 9.09 2.11 8.67
C VAL A 120 10.20 1.74 9.68
N ALA A 121 10.46 0.45 9.87
CA ALA A 121 11.52 -0.03 10.78
C ALA A 121 12.90 0.59 10.44
N LEU A 122 13.24 0.57 9.15
CA LEU A 122 14.44 1.18 8.59
C LEU A 122 14.40 2.70 8.77
N GLY A 123 15.29 3.24 9.61
CA GLY A 123 15.34 4.67 9.94
C GLY A 123 14.78 5.04 11.32
N ARG A 124 14.21 4.07 12.07
CA ARG A 124 13.90 4.25 13.50
C ARG A 124 15.14 4.05 14.37
N LYS A 125 15.13 4.64 15.57
CA LYS A 125 16.17 4.45 16.59
C LYS A 125 15.52 4.16 17.95
N PRO A 126 15.60 2.92 18.48
CA PRO A 126 16.13 1.72 17.82
C PRO A 126 15.26 1.27 16.63
N GLU A 127 15.83 0.49 15.72
CA GLU A 127 15.06 -0.19 14.67
C GLU A 127 14.15 -1.25 15.29
N VAL A 128 12.95 -1.41 14.76
CA VAL A 128 11.94 -2.35 15.26
C VAL A 128 11.38 -3.12 14.08
N TYR A 129 11.93 -4.31 13.83
CA TYR A 129 11.44 -5.24 12.79
C TYR A 129 10.43 -6.23 13.38
N MET A 130 9.47 -6.65 12.57
CA MET A 130 8.48 -7.66 12.93
C MET A 130 9.17 -9.00 13.25
N GLN A 131 8.70 -9.66 14.30
CA GLN A 131 9.19 -10.95 14.79
C GLN A 131 8.09 -12.03 14.66
N ASP A 132 8.46 -13.29 14.90
CA ASP A 132 7.49 -14.39 14.99
C ASP A 132 6.44 -14.09 16.08
N GLY A 133 5.16 -14.22 15.71
CA GLY A 133 4.04 -13.97 16.60
C GLY A 133 3.57 -12.53 16.71
N ASP A 134 4.27 -11.57 16.10
CA ASP A 134 3.80 -10.19 16.06
C ASP A 134 2.50 -10.04 15.28
N GLU A 135 1.59 -9.20 15.80
CA GLU A 135 0.42 -8.72 15.07
C GLU A 135 0.72 -7.37 14.44
N ILE A 136 0.58 -7.28 13.12
CA ILE A 136 0.65 -6.03 12.37
C ILE A 136 -0.73 -5.68 11.82
N VAL A 137 -1.14 -4.43 12.05
CA VAL A 137 -2.38 -3.87 11.53
C VAL A 137 -2.06 -2.70 10.62
N VAL A 138 -2.62 -2.70 9.42
CA VAL A 138 -2.73 -1.49 8.58
C VAL A 138 -4.17 -1.00 8.67
N GLU A 139 -4.35 0.23 9.12
CA GLU A 139 -5.66 0.85 9.26
C GLU A 139 -5.75 2.08 8.35
N ILE A 140 -6.83 2.16 7.57
CA ILE A 140 -7.11 3.31 6.71
C ILE A 140 -8.55 3.76 6.98
N GLU A 141 -8.72 5.05 7.22
CA GLU A 141 -10.02 5.71 7.35
C GLU A 141 -10.91 5.40 6.14
N GLY A 142 -12.19 5.10 6.39
CA GLY A 142 -13.14 4.71 5.35
C GLY A 142 -13.00 3.29 4.81
N ILE A 143 -11.86 2.60 5.02
CA ILE A 143 -11.62 1.23 4.51
C ILE A 143 -11.66 0.18 5.63
N GLY A 144 -11.02 0.46 6.76
CA GLY A 144 -10.96 -0.46 7.91
C GLY A 144 -9.56 -1.00 8.18
N ARG A 145 -9.52 -2.15 8.88
CA ARG A 145 -8.29 -2.73 9.47
C ARG A 145 -7.92 -4.03 8.77
N LEU A 146 -6.76 -4.03 8.12
CA LEU A 146 -6.08 -5.23 7.63
C LEU A 146 -5.16 -5.75 8.73
N VAL A 147 -5.47 -6.93 9.28
CA VAL A 147 -4.76 -7.54 10.40
C VAL A 147 -4.05 -8.81 9.95
N ASN A 148 -2.75 -8.91 10.22
CA ASN A 148 -1.96 -10.10 9.92
C ASN A 148 -1.08 -10.47 11.11
N THR A 149 -0.89 -11.77 11.33
CA THR A 149 0.08 -12.28 12.31
C THR A 149 1.32 -12.79 11.58
N CYS A 150 2.48 -12.30 11.97
CA CYS A 150 3.76 -12.74 11.45
C CYS A 150 4.07 -14.16 11.96
N ARG A 151 4.52 -15.04 11.06
CA ARG A 151 4.94 -16.40 11.38
C ARG A 151 6.22 -16.75 10.67
N VAL A 152 7.17 -17.34 11.41
CA VAL A 152 8.30 -18.04 10.80
C VAL A 152 7.79 -19.38 10.29
N VAL A 153 7.90 -19.60 8.99
CA VAL A 153 7.54 -20.88 8.36
C VAL A 153 8.77 -21.79 8.41
N ALA A 154 8.59 -23.00 8.95
CA ALA A 154 9.63 -24.02 9.07
C ALA A 154 9.86 -24.77 7.75
#